data_AF-A0A177D4N3-F1
#
_entry.id   AF-A0A177D4N3-F1
#
_cell.length_a   1.000
_cell.length_b   1.000
_cell.length_c   1.000
_cell.angle_alpha   90.00
_cell.angle_beta   90.00
_cell.angle_gamma   90.00
#
_symmetry.space_group_name_H-M   'P 1'
#
loop_
_entity.id
_entity.type
_entity.pdbx_description
1 polymer ?
#
loop_
_entity_poly.entity_id
_entity_poly.type
_entity_poly.pdbx_seq_one_letter_code
_entity_poly.pdbx_strand_id
1 'polypeptide(L)'
;MVSDKIRRLERRAEQPFRFMDLPGELRNKVYALLLCSFGSTPDRARERSDAFLNDRSGLLHVVDLLHTNNPTILRTNSQIYREAHDVMIKTNRFIRVRLTQALPLRKILCCLGVAVVATGHRAAQSSGYLVDIFMSTYPLSKYQGQSCDSRSTSIIVRVIDLELFCRDFKKVDAISPVLSKYITMVIDVAPMLDHKRPWYRDDFATFFSETTQKAILKPLLLLREIASVEFRGPVMPNIAVKLGNSMISDEHEDLDHSFHLIT
;
A
#
# COMPACT_ATOMS: atom_id res chain seq x y z
N MET A 1 41.94 46.00 12.35
CA MET A 1 40.53 46.01 11.89
C MET A 1 40.03 44.63 11.44
N VAL A 2 40.36 43.53 12.13
CA VAL A 2 39.95 42.15 11.76
C VAL A 2 38.85 41.60 12.69
N SER A 3 38.53 42.31 13.78
CA SER A 3 37.67 41.79 14.86
C SER A 3 36.18 41.71 14.53
N ASP A 4 35.66 42.60 13.68
CA ASP A 4 34.20 42.66 13.41
C ASP A 4 33.72 41.62 12.39
N LYS A 5 34.59 41.16 11.47
CA LYS A 5 34.26 40.08 10.53
C LYS A 5 34.17 38.73 11.25
N ILE A 6 35.06 38.47 12.20
CA ILE A 6 35.07 37.25 13.01
C ILE A 6 33.84 37.21 13.93
N ARG A 7 33.54 38.32 14.63
CA ARG A 7 32.33 38.46 15.45
C ARG A 7 31.00 38.36 14.70
N ARG A 8 30.98 38.60 13.39
CA ARG A 8 29.79 38.42 12.53
C ARG A 8 29.63 36.97 12.05
N LEU A 9 30.73 36.24 11.87
CA LEU A 9 30.72 34.82 11.54
C LEU A 9 30.35 33.96 12.76
N GLU A 10 30.88 34.31 13.94
CA GLU A 10 30.54 33.66 15.22
C GLU A 10 29.06 33.86 15.58
N ARG A 11 28.51 35.07 15.42
CA ARG A 11 27.07 35.33 15.63
C ARG A 11 26.15 34.63 14.63
N ARG A 12 26.65 34.25 13.44
CA ARG A 12 25.90 33.41 12.49
C ARG A 12 25.89 31.94 12.91
N ALA A 13 26.88 31.48 13.67
CA ALA A 13 26.97 30.10 14.17
C ALA A 13 26.10 29.85 15.42
N GLU A 14 25.67 30.90 16.13
CA GLU A 14 24.86 30.80 17.35
C GLU A 14 23.34 30.71 17.09
N GLN A 15 22.86 31.01 15.87
CA GLN A 15 21.44 30.86 15.58
C GLN A 15 21.10 29.41 15.26
N PRO A 16 20.11 28.80 15.96
CA PRO A 16 19.68 27.45 15.66
C PRO A 16 19.13 27.41 14.23
N PHE A 17 19.60 26.41 13.49
CA PHE A 17 19.14 26.15 12.13
C PHE A 17 17.62 25.97 12.11
N ARG A 18 16.92 26.80 11.32
CA ARG A 18 15.47 26.70 11.15
C ARG A 18 15.19 25.88 9.90
N PHE A 19 14.54 24.74 10.08
CA PHE A 19 14.18 23.86 8.98
C PHE A 19 13.32 24.55 7.90
N MET A 20 12.51 25.54 8.28
CA MET A 20 11.67 26.31 7.37
C MET A 20 12.44 27.29 6.48
N ASP A 21 13.68 27.62 6.83
CA ASP A 21 14.54 28.50 6.02
C ASP A 21 15.17 27.75 4.84
N LEU A 22 15.09 26.41 4.82
CA LEU A 22 15.49 25.62 3.66
C LEU A 22 14.54 25.87 2.48
N PRO A 23 15.05 25.91 1.24
CA PRO A 23 14.22 25.80 0.04
C PRO A 23 13.34 24.54 0.08
N GLY A 24 12.13 24.63 -0.48
CA GLY A 24 11.17 23.52 -0.51
C GLY A 24 11.74 22.24 -1.12
N GLU A 25 12.62 22.35 -2.12
CA GLU A 25 13.31 21.21 -2.74
C GLU A 25 14.17 20.42 -1.74
N LEU A 26 14.88 21.12 -0.85
CA LEU A 26 15.69 20.47 0.19
C LEU A 26 14.80 19.86 1.27
N ARG A 27 13.71 20.55 1.65
CA ARG A 27 12.72 19.98 2.57
C ARG A 27 12.12 18.69 2.02
N ASN A 28 11.77 18.65 0.74
CA ASN A 28 11.24 17.46 0.07
C ASN A 28 12.22 16.28 0.10
N LYS A 29 13.53 16.53 -0.08
CA LYS A 29 14.55 15.48 0.07
C LYS A 29 14.63 14.95 1.49
N VAL A 30 14.56 15.84 2.50
CA VAL A 30 14.53 15.43 3.91
C VAL A 30 13.27 14.61 4.22
N TYR A 31 12.10 15.01 3.73
CA TYR A 31 10.87 14.24 3.87
C TYR A 31 11.00 12.86 3.24
N ALA A 32 11.55 12.75 2.03
CA ALA A 32 11.75 11.47 1.37
C ALA A 32 12.68 10.54 2.16
N LEU A 33 13.79 11.06 2.71
CA LEU A 33 14.70 10.27 3.54
C LEU A 33 14.05 9.80 4.85
N LEU A 34 13.23 10.63 5.49
CA LEU A 34 12.62 10.29 6.78
C LEU A 34 11.37 9.39 6.63
N LEU A 35 10.61 9.55 5.55
CA LEU A 35 9.29 8.94 5.39
C LEU A 35 9.23 7.84 4.31
N CYS A 36 10.18 7.82 3.38
CA CYS A 36 10.17 6.92 2.23
C CYS A 36 11.35 5.94 2.20
N SER A 37 12.29 6.06 3.14
CA SER A 37 13.35 5.07 3.34
C SER A 37 12.83 3.88 4.13
N PHE A 38 12.34 2.88 3.41
CA PHE A 38 12.14 1.53 3.91
C PHE A 38 13.42 0.76 3.63
N GLY A 39 13.95 0.03 4.61
CA GLY A 39 15.12 -0.82 4.39
C GLY A 39 14.94 -1.63 3.11
N SER A 40 15.99 -1.69 2.28
CA SER A 40 15.98 -2.45 1.04
C SER A 40 15.37 -3.82 1.32
N THR A 41 14.30 -4.18 0.60
CA THR A 41 13.87 -5.57 0.51
C THR A 41 15.12 -6.34 0.12
N PRO A 42 15.72 -7.11 1.05
CA PRO A 42 16.94 -7.79 0.68
C PRO A 42 16.55 -8.77 -0.42
N ASP A 43 17.45 -9.02 -1.36
CA ASP A 43 17.41 -10.08 -2.39
C ASP A 43 17.07 -11.50 -1.86
N ARG A 44 16.82 -11.62 -0.55
CA ARG A 44 16.40 -12.78 0.21
C ARG A 44 14.98 -13.28 -0.07
N ALA A 45 14.15 -12.56 -0.82
CA ALA A 45 12.83 -13.08 -1.21
C ALA A 45 12.94 -14.27 -2.17
N ARG A 46 14.01 -14.33 -2.97
CA ARG A 46 14.21 -15.39 -3.97
C ARG A 46 14.88 -16.65 -3.41
N GLU A 47 15.74 -16.51 -2.41
CA GLU A 47 16.40 -17.66 -1.77
C GLU A 47 15.57 -18.32 -0.66
N ARG A 48 14.49 -17.67 -0.19
CA ARG A 48 13.74 -18.15 0.97
C ARG A 48 12.36 -18.71 0.64
N SER A 49 11.76 -18.39 -0.51
CA SER A 49 10.45 -18.95 -0.92
C SER A 49 10.45 -20.47 -0.91
N ASP A 50 11.58 -21.09 -1.25
CA ASP A 50 11.70 -22.54 -1.36
C ASP A 50 11.93 -23.23 0.00
N ALA A 51 12.50 -22.51 0.97
CA ALA A 51 12.67 -22.99 2.34
C ALA A 51 11.37 -22.87 3.16
N PHE A 52 10.56 -21.82 2.91
CA PHE A 52 9.32 -21.56 3.66
C PHE A 52 8.18 -22.52 3.33
N LEU A 53 8.13 -23.09 2.12
CA LEU A 53 7.12 -24.09 1.74
C LEU A 53 7.47 -25.52 2.20
N ASN A 54 8.72 -25.75 2.60
CA ASN A 54 9.22 -27.08 3.00
C ASN A 54 9.30 -27.31 4.51
N ASP A 55 9.15 -26.26 5.33
CA ASP A 55 9.23 -26.40 6.78
C ASP A 55 7.88 -26.86 7.38
N ARG A 56 7.78 -28.17 7.66
CA ARG A 56 6.64 -28.81 8.34
C ARG A 56 6.51 -28.43 9.82
N SER A 57 7.39 -27.57 10.36
CA SER A 57 7.43 -27.20 11.78
C SER A 57 6.33 -26.21 12.22
N GLY A 58 5.59 -25.58 11.30
CA GLY A 58 4.46 -24.70 11.65
C GLY A 58 4.84 -23.37 12.34
N LEU A 59 6.13 -23.14 12.60
CA LEU A 59 6.68 -21.90 13.15
C LEU A 59 7.21 -21.00 12.02
N LEU A 60 6.27 -20.33 11.33
CA LEU A 60 6.60 -19.32 10.33
C LEU A 60 7.33 -18.13 10.98
N HIS A 61 8.64 -18.02 10.77
CA HIS A 61 9.44 -16.85 11.14
C HIS A 61 9.04 -15.65 10.27
N VAL A 62 8.12 -14.83 10.77
CA VAL A 62 7.77 -13.56 10.15
C VAL A 62 8.90 -12.56 10.39
N VAL A 63 9.70 -12.30 9.35
CA VAL A 63 10.72 -11.25 9.40
C VAL A 63 10.04 -9.92 9.06
N ASP A 64 9.79 -9.10 10.08
CA ASP A 64 9.43 -7.71 9.87
C ASP A 64 10.58 -6.98 9.20
N LEU A 65 10.31 -6.28 8.09
CA LEU A 65 11.30 -5.36 7.54
C LEU A 65 11.62 -4.30 8.60
N LEU A 66 12.91 -4.06 8.82
CA LEU A 66 13.36 -2.98 9.70
C LEU A 66 12.89 -1.65 9.11
N HIS A 67 11.81 -1.11 9.67
CA HIS A 67 11.30 0.20 9.28
C HIS A 67 12.15 1.28 9.93
N THR A 68 12.96 1.97 9.12
CA THR A 68 13.70 3.18 9.51
C THR A 68 12.86 4.46 9.37
N ASN A 69 11.58 4.34 9.05
CA ASN A 69 10.72 5.49 8.85
C ASN A 69 10.42 6.19 10.18
N ASN A 70 10.55 7.52 10.18
CA ASN A 70 10.27 8.32 11.36
C ASN A 70 9.13 9.31 11.08
N PRO A 71 7.86 8.91 11.31
CA PRO A 71 6.70 9.75 11.01
C PRO A 71 6.52 10.90 12.01
N THR A 72 7.40 11.07 13.00
CA THR A 72 7.28 12.13 14.01
C THR A 72 7.29 13.53 13.41
N ILE A 73 7.99 13.73 12.28
CA ILE A 73 8.03 15.02 11.57
C ILE A 73 6.64 15.48 11.10
N LEU A 74 5.70 14.57 10.87
CA LEU A 74 4.32 14.89 10.51
C LEU A 74 3.57 15.61 11.64
N ARG A 75 4.09 15.59 12.88
CA ARG A 75 3.45 16.20 14.05
C ARG A 75 3.97 17.61 14.36
N THR A 76 4.98 18.10 13.63
CA THR A 76 5.71 19.31 14.00
C THR A 76 4.95 20.60 13.67
N ASN A 77 4.40 20.71 12.46
CA ASN A 77 3.73 21.92 11.96
C ASN A 77 2.76 21.55 10.82
N SER A 78 1.69 22.32 10.62
CA SER A 78 0.71 22.09 9.56
C SER A 78 1.28 22.21 8.14
N GLN A 79 2.19 23.16 7.88
CA GLN A 79 2.89 23.27 6.60
C GLN A 79 3.79 22.05 6.36
N ILE A 80 4.57 21.67 7.37
CA ILE A 80 5.43 20.47 7.31
C ILE A 80 4.57 19.22 7.07
N TYR A 81 3.44 19.09 7.76
CA TYR A 81 2.50 17.99 7.54
C TYR A 81 2.08 17.93 6.09
N ARG A 82 1.68 19.05 5.47
CA ARG A 82 1.21 19.10 4.07
C ARG A 82 2.29 18.63 3.11
N GLU A 83 3.45 19.29 3.14
CA GLU A 83 4.56 19.01 2.23
C GLU A 83 5.06 17.57 2.40
N ALA A 84 5.26 17.12 3.64
CA ALA A 84 5.78 15.80 3.94
C ALA A 84 4.77 14.69 3.61
N HIS A 85 3.47 14.92 3.85
CA HIS A 85 2.41 13.99 3.49
C HIS A 85 2.26 13.86 1.97
N ASP A 86 2.40 14.96 1.22
CA ASP A 86 2.40 14.94 -0.25
C ASP A 86 3.55 14.09 -0.80
N VAL A 87 4.78 14.32 -0.33
CA VAL A 87 5.95 13.51 -0.68
C VAL A 87 5.74 12.04 -0.31
N MET A 88 5.25 11.77 0.90
CA MET A 88 5.02 10.42 1.38
C MET A 88 4.03 9.64 0.50
N ILE A 89 2.91 10.25 0.10
CA ILE A 89 1.91 9.60 -0.77
C ILE A 89 2.45 9.39 -2.18
N LYS A 90 3.03 10.43 -2.79
CA LYS A 90 3.50 10.38 -4.19
C LYS A 90 4.66 9.40 -4.37
N THR A 91 5.53 9.28 -3.38
CA THR A 91 6.70 8.40 -3.41
C THR A 91 6.36 6.97 -3.00
N ASN A 92 5.72 6.76 -1.84
CA ASN A 92 5.52 5.40 -1.33
C ASN A 92 4.34 4.68 -1.96
N ARG A 93 3.32 5.45 -2.36
CA ARG A 93 2.11 4.98 -3.03
C ARG A 93 1.51 3.77 -2.30
N PHE A 94 0.77 4.03 -1.23
CA PHE A 94 0.28 2.96 -0.37
C PHE A 94 -0.94 2.24 -0.95
N ILE A 95 -1.02 0.95 -0.65
CA ILE A 95 -2.17 0.10 -0.90
C ILE A 95 -2.66 -0.39 0.45
N ARG A 96 -3.97 -0.34 0.66
CA ARG A 96 -4.60 -0.94 1.81
C ARG A 96 -5.20 -2.28 1.41
N VAL A 97 -4.93 -3.31 2.20
CA VAL A 97 -5.52 -4.63 2.06
C VAL A 97 -6.31 -4.93 3.33
N ARG A 98 -7.60 -5.21 3.18
CA ARG A 98 -8.55 -5.51 4.25
C ARG A 98 -9.11 -6.90 4.01
N LEU A 99 -9.38 -7.62 5.08
CA LEU A 99 -9.92 -8.97 5.01
C LEU A 99 -10.98 -9.23 6.10
N THR A 100 -12.03 -9.96 5.77
CA THR A 100 -13.00 -10.52 6.76
C THR A 100 -12.47 -11.79 7.44
N GLN A 101 -12.90 -12.02 8.68
CA GLN A 101 -12.38 -13.06 9.58
C GLN A 101 -12.24 -14.44 8.91
N ALA A 102 -11.01 -14.88 8.65
CA ALA A 102 -10.64 -16.28 8.39
C ALA A 102 -9.13 -16.47 8.14
N LEU A 103 -8.43 -15.47 7.59
CA LEU A 103 -7.06 -15.69 7.09
C LEU A 103 -5.99 -14.88 7.82
N PRO A 104 -4.81 -15.47 8.06
CA PRO A 104 -3.67 -14.74 8.58
C PRO A 104 -3.02 -13.90 7.48
N LEU A 105 -3.68 -12.79 7.09
CA LEU A 105 -3.27 -11.94 5.96
C LEU A 105 -1.79 -11.51 6.03
N ARG A 106 -1.30 -11.18 7.23
CA ARG A 106 0.12 -10.86 7.43
C ARG A 106 1.03 -12.03 7.07
N LYS A 107 0.70 -13.25 7.48
CA LYS A 107 1.48 -14.45 7.15
C LYS A 107 1.48 -14.68 5.63
N ILE A 108 0.31 -14.55 5.00
CA ILE A 108 0.18 -14.68 3.55
C ILE A 108 1.10 -13.68 2.84
N LEU A 109 0.99 -12.38 3.17
CA LEU A 109 1.83 -11.35 2.54
C LEU A 109 3.32 -11.60 2.75
N CYS A 110 3.74 -12.03 3.94
CA CYS A 110 5.13 -12.38 4.21
C CYS A 110 5.60 -13.59 3.39
N CYS A 111 4.77 -14.63 3.24
CA CYS A 111 5.08 -15.77 2.37
C CYS A 111 5.18 -15.38 0.89
N LEU A 112 4.41 -14.37 0.46
CA LEU A 112 4.48 -13.79 -0.87
C LEU A 112 5.66 -12.81 -1.05
N GLY A 113 6.46 -12.58 -0.01
CA GLY A 113 7.57 -11.62 -0.04
C GLY A 113 7.15 -10.15 -0.07
N VAL A 114 5.88 -9.86 0.21
CA VAL A 114 5.33 -8.49 0.20
C VAL A 114 5.72 -7.77 1.49
N ALA A 115 6.37 -6.62 1.34
CA ALA A 115 6.75 -5.78 2.46
C ALA A 115 5.51 -5.12 3.10
N VAL A 116 5.27 -5.45 4.37
CA VAL A 116 4.20 -4.84 5.18
C VAL A 116 4.71 -3.54 5.80
N VAL A 117 3.99 -2.44 5.62
CA VAL A 117 4.32 -1.10 6.14
C VAL A 117 3.63 -0.81 7.49
N ALA A 118 2.38 -1.23 7.62
CA ALA A 118 1.60 -1.04 8.84
C ALA A 118 0.52 -2.10 8.96
N THR A 119 0.13 -2.44 10.20
CA THR A 119 -0.92 -3.42 10.50
C THR A 119 -1.90 -2.90 11.54
N GLY A 120 -3.09 -3.50 11.59
CA GLY A 120 -4.09 -3.29 12.64
C GLY A 120 -4.57 -1.84 12.71
N HIS A 121 -4.61 -1.29 13.92
CA HIS A 121 -5.16 0.05 14.17
C HIS A 121 -4.40 1.17 13.43
N ARG A 122 -3.07 1.03 13.26
CA ARG A 122 -2.26 2.01 12.51
C ARG A 122 -2.63 2.01 11.03
N ALA A 123 -2.87 0.84 10.45
CA ALA A 123 -3.34 0.71 9.08
C ALA A 123 -4.79 1.23 8.92
N ALA A 124 -5.66 0.95 9.88
CA ALA A 124 -7.04 1.41 9.86
C ALA A 124 -7.18 2.94 9.92
N GLN A 125 -6.31 3.61 10.68
CA GLN A 125 -6.30 5.07 10.79
C GLN A 125 -5.50 5.77 9.67
N SER A 126 -4.70 5.01 8.92
CA SER A 126 -3.97 5.58 7.80
C SER A 126 -4.93 5.99 6.69
N SER A 127 -4.69 7.17 6.13
CA SER A 127 -5.44 7.73 5.03
C SER A 127 -4.46 8.15 3.95
N GLY A 128 -4.84 8.05 2.67
CA GLY A 128 -3.94 8.35 1.55
C GLY A 128 -3.37 7.12 0.86
N TYR A 129 -4.14 6.04 0.80
CA TYR A 129 -3.86 4.87 -0.04
C TYR A 129 -4.47 5.07 -1.44
N LEU A 130 -3.76 4.62 -2.46
CA LEU A 130 -4.16 4.73 -3.87
C LEU A 130 -5.14 3.63 -4.26
N VAL A 131 -5.09 2.49 -3.56
CA VAL A 131 -5.97 1.35 -3.78
C VAL A 131 -6.38 0.80 -2.41
N ASP A 132 -7.65 0.44 -2.29
CA ASP A 132 -8.15 -0.33 -1.16
C ASP A 132 -8.71 -1.65 -1.68
N ILE A 133 -8.06 -2.76 -1.30
CA ILE A 133 -8.46 -4.12 -1.66
C ILE A 133 -9.17 -4.70 -0.45
N PHE A 134 -10.47 -4.93 -0.57
CA PHE A 134 -11.24 -5.66 0.41
C PHE A 134 -11.45 -7.09 -0.06
N MET A 135 -10.94 -8.04 0.70
CA MET A 135 -11.16 -9.45 0.48
C MET A 135 -12.22 -9.94 1.46
N SER A 136 -13.15 -10.74 0.97
CA SER A 136 -14.03 -11.51 1.83
C SER A 136 -14.06 -12.95 1.39
N THR A 137 -14.07 -13.86 2.37
CA THR A 137 -14.44 -15.25 2.13
C THR A 137 -15.93 -15.42 2.38
N TYR A 138 -16.65 -16.11 1.51
CA TYR A 138 -17.96 -16.67 1.88
C TYR A 138 -17.82 -17.47 3.19
N PRO A 139 -18.85 -17.53 4.06
CA PRO A 139 -18.67 -18.03 5.41
C PRO A 139 -18.20 -19.49 5.40
N LEU A 140 -16.88 -19.68 5.61
CA LEU A 140 -16.25 -20.92 6.02
C LEU A 140 -16.65 -21.21 7.47
N SER A 141 -17.94 -21.42 7.70
CA SER A 141 -18.53 -21.83 8.98
C SER A 141 -18.08 -23.22 9.46
N LYS A 142 -17.04 -23.80 8.84
CA LYS A 142 -16.56 -25.16 9.11
C LYS A 142 -15.06 -25.29 9.38
N TYR A 143 -14.25 -24.23 9.32
CA TYR A 143 -12.87 -24.31 9.85
C TYR A 143 -12.89 -24.10 11.37
N GLN A 144 -13.35 -25.14 12.06
CA GLN A 144 -13.37 -25.27 13.49
C GLN A 144 -11.94 -25.53 13.98
N GLY A 145 -11.39 -24.66 14.83
CA GLY A 145 -10.20 -25.02 15.63
C GLY A 145 -9.17 -23.92 15.92
N GLN A 146 -9.28 -22.71 15.38
CA GLN A 146 -8.37 -21.63 15.76
C GLN A 146 -9.16 -20.35 15.99
N SER A 147 -9.15 -19.88 17.25
CA SER A 147 -9.76 -18.60 17.63
C SER A 147 -9.01 -17.47 16.95
N CYS A 148 -9.41 -17.13 15.72
CA CYS A 148 -8.97 -15.91 15.07
C CYS A 148 -9.71 -14.75 15.72
N ASP A 149 -8.95 -13.94 16.47
CA ASP A 149 -9.41 -12.73 17.14
C ASP A 149 -10.24 -11.87 16.17
N SER A 150 -11.45 -11.51 16.59
CA SER A 150 -12.58 -11.10 15.75
C SER A 150 -12.46 -9.68 15.14
N ARG A 151 -11.26 -9.22 14.79
CA ARG A 151 -11.05 -7.86 14.25
C ARG A 151 -10.62 -7.91 12.78
N SER A 152 -11.36 -7.21 11.92
CA SER A 152 -10.94 -6.94 10.55
C SER A 152 -9.50 -6.42 10.55
N THR A 153 -8.60 -7.18 9.90
CA THR A 153 -7.18 -6.82 9.88
C THR A 153 -6.92 -6.00 8.64
N SER A 154 -6.62 -4.71 8.84
CA SER A 154 -6.12 -3.83 7.79
C SER A 154 -4.60 -3.91 7.76
N ILE A 155 -4.03 -4.03 6.56
CA ILE A 155 -2.59 -4.01 6.32
C ILE A 155 -2.29 -2.99 5.23
N ILE A 156 -1.24 -2.19 5.42
CA ILE A 156 -0.70 -1.29 4.40
C ILE A 156 0.53 -1.91 3.78
N VAL A 157 0.56 -1.92 2.45
CA VAL A 157 1.70 -2.33 1.62
C VAL A 157 2.01 -1.20 0.63
N ARG A 158 3.11 -1.30 -0.11
CA ARG A 158 3.50 -0.30 -1.12
C ARG A 158 3.11 -0.78 -2.52
N VAL A 159 2.84 0.15 -3.43
CA VAL A 159 2.56 -0.14 -4.85
C VAL A 159 3.70 -0.89 -5.53
N ILE A 160 4.96 -0.68 -5.12
CA ILE A 160 6.10 -1.43 -5.70
C ILE A 160 5.96 -2.95 -5.48
N ASP A 161 5.26 -3.35 -4.42
CA ASP A 161 5.04 -4.75 -4.06
C ASP A 161 3.71 -5.28 -4.66
N LEU A 162 2.95 -4.46 -5.40
CA LEU A 162 1.63 -4.82 -5.94
C LEU A 162 1.71 -5.90 -7.02
N GLU A 163 2.66 -5.80 -7.93
CA GLU A 163 2.82 -6.80 -8.99
C GLU A 163 3.23 -8.16 -8.41
N LEU A 164 4.13 -8.16 -7.42
CA LEU A 164 4.51 -9.36 -6.67
C LEU A 164 3.29 -9.96 -5.99
N PHE A 165 2.52 -9.14 -5.27
CA PHE A 165 1.28 -9.54 -4.62
C PHE A 165 0.30 -10.21 -5.59
N CYS A 166 -0.04 -9.56 -6.71
CA CYS A 166 -1.03 -10.07 -7.65
C CYS A 166 -0.57 -11.35 -8.36
N ARG A 167 0.70 -11.40 -8.80
CA ARG A 167 1.26 -12.56 -9.51
C ARG A 167 1.33 -13.80 -8.63
N ASP A 168 1.74 -13.62 -7.38
CA ASP A 168 1.99 -14.74 -6.47
C ASP A 168 0.75 -15.09 -5.62
N PHE A 169 -0.34 -14.33 -5.71
CA PHE A 169 -1.60 -14.62 -5.01
C PHE A 169 -2.15 -16.03 -5.31
N LYS A 170 -1.93 -16.57 -6.52
CA LYS A 170 -2.30 -17.95 -6.86
C LYS A 170 -1.62 -19.02 -6.01
N LYS A 171 -0.45 -18.70 -5.43
CA LYS A 171 0.28 -19.60 -4.53
C LYS A 171 -0.36 -19.68 -3.15
N VAL A 172 -1.35 -18.84 -2.85
CA VAL A 172 -2.04 -18.86 -1.57
C VAL A 172 -2.76 -20.19 -1.33
N ASP A 173 -3.17 -20.91 -2.38
CA ASP A 173 -3.74 -22.26 -2.24
C ASP A 173 -2.75 -23.30 -1.68
N ALA A 174 -1.43 -23.08 -1.84
CA ALA A 174 -0.42 -23.91 -1.18
C ALA A 174 -0.37 -23.67 0.33
N ILE A 175 -0.81 -22.50 0.80
CA ILE A 175 -0.83 -22.10 2.22
C ILE A 175 -2.19 -22.46 2.85
N SER A 176 -3.27 -22.28 2.10
CA SER A 176 -4.65 -22.58 2.52
C SER A 176 -5.39 -23.17 1.32
N PRO A 177 -5.53 -24.51 1.24
CA PRO A 177 -6.17 -25.16 0.11
C PRO A 177 -7.59 -24.61 -0.12
N VAL A 178 -7.92 -24.40 -1.40
CA VAL A 178 -9.25 -23.95 -1.87
C VAL A 178 -9.59 -22.49 -1.55
N LEU A 179 -8.62 -21.70 -1.07
CA LEU A 179 -8.90 -20.34 -0.67
C LEU A 179 -9.22 -19.42 -1.84
N SER A 180 -8.46 -19.53 -2.94
CA SER A 180 -8.68 -18.75 -4.16
C SER A 180 -10.13 -18.82 -4.63
N LYS A 181 -10.75 -20.02 -4.54
CA LYS A 181 -12.10 -20.31 -5.01
C LYS A 181 -13.22 -19.67 -4.17
N TYR A 182 -12.94 -19.29 -2.92
CA TYR A 182 -13.95 -18.74 -2.01
C TYR A 182 -13.72 -17.27 -1.68
N ILE A 183 -12.65 -16.66 -2.21
CA ILE A 183 -12.38 -15.25 -2.05
C ILE A 183 -13.15 -14.47 -3.11
N THR A 184 -13.90 -13.49 -2.62
CA THR A 184 -14.36 -12.35 -3.40
C THR A 184 -13.52 -11.13 -3.04
N MET A 185 -13.20 -10.31 -4.04
CA MET A 185 -12.43 -9.08 -3.86
C MET A 185 -13.23 -7.89 -4.36
N VAL A 186 -13.25 -6.83 -3.56
CA VAL A 186 -13.70 -5.51 -3.98
C VAL A 186 -12.48 -4.59 -3.97
N ILE A 187 -12.18 -3.99 -5.11
CA ILE A 187 -11.01 -3.15 -5.34
C ILE A 187 -11.49 -1.72 -5.59
N ASP A 188 -11.33 -0.85 -4.59
CA ASP A 188 -11.58 0.58 -4.73
C ASP A 188 -10.30 1.26 -5.24
N VAL A 189 -10.37 1.83 -6.44
CA VAL A 189 -9.28 2.56 -7.10
C VAL A 189 -9.40 4.04 -6.81
N ALA A 190 -8.30 4.67 -6.43
CA ALA A 190 -8.23 6.09 -6.06
C ALA A 190 -9.28 6.53 -5.01
N PRO A 191 -9.51 5.75 -3.93
CA PRO A 191 -10.54 6.09 -2.93
C PRO A 191 -10.29 7.45 -2.27
N MET A 192 -9.05 7.93 -2.27
CA MET A 192 -8.71 9.26 -1.75
C MET A 192 -9.36 10.43 -2.51
N LEU A 193 -9.87 10.21 -3.73
CA LEU A 193 -10.58 11.21 -4.52
C LEU A 193 -12.07 11.29 -4.14
N ASP A 194 -12.67 10.19 -3.68
CA ASP A 194 -14.10 10.13 -3.32
C ASP A 194 -14.40 10.68 -1.91
N HIS A 195 -13.42 10.66 -1.01
CA HIS A 195 -13.64 11.10 0.36
C HIS A 195 -13.63 12.62 0.46
N LYS A 196 -14.55 13.20 1.26
CA LYS A 196 -14.54 14.63 1.61
C LYS A 196 -13.14 15.04 2.07
N ARG A 197 -12.42 15.73 1.19
CA ARG A 197 -11.05 16.15 1.42
C ARG A 197 -11.00 17.14 2.58
N PRO A 198 -10.20 16.89 3.63
CA PRO A 198 -9.93 17.92 4.62
C PRO A 198 -9.29 19.13 3.94
N TRP A 199 -9.73 20.34 4.31
CA TRP A 199 -9.29 21.62 3.73
C TRP A 199 -7.76 21.81 3.70
N TYR A 200 -7.05 21.07 4.55
CA TYR A 200 -5.61 21.16 4.70
C TYR A 200 -4.81 20.14 3.87
N ARG A 201 -5.43 19.25 3.09
CA ARG A 201 -4.70 18.33 2.21
C ARG A 201 -4.56 18.89 0.81
N ASP A 202 -3.56 18.47 0.06
CA ASP A 202 -3.40 18.83 -1.35
C ASP A 202 -4.30 18.01 -2.28
N ASP A 203 -4.47 18.50 -3.50
CA ASP A 203 -5.26 17.82 -4.52
C ASP A 203 -4.41 16.75 -5.19
N PHE A 204 -4.89 15.51 -5.16
CA PHE A 204 -4.23 14.40 -5.82
C PHE A 204 -4.83 14.09 -7.19
N ALA A 205 -5.86 14.81 -7.64
CA ALA A 205 -6.50 14.56 -8.94
C ALA A 205 -5.49 14.57 -10.11
N THR A 206 -4.55 15.52 -10.11
CA THR A 206 -3.49 15.61 -11.13
C THR A 206 -2.47 14.47 -11.05
N PHE A 207 -2.31 13.85 -9.88
CA PHE A 207 -1.42 12.71 -9.66
C PHE A 207 -2.01 11.40 -10.22
N PHE A 208 -3.34 11.27 -10.24
CA PHE A 208 -4.06 10.14 -10.87
C PHE A 208 -4.22 10.33 -12.39
N SER A 209 -3.12 10.66 -13.07
CA SER A 209 -3.05 10.68 -14.53
C SER A 209 -3.30 9.30 -15.14
N GLU A 210 -3.56 9.27 -16.46
CA GLU A 210 -3.75 8.03 -17.22
C GLU A 210 -2.60 7.05 -17.01
N THR A 211 -1.37 7.55 -16.94
CA THR A 211 -0.16 6.75 -16.71
C THR A 211 -0.14 6.11 -15.32
N THR A 212 -0.47 6.86 -14.27
CA THR A 212 -0.55 6.35 -12.90
C THR A 212 -1.65 5.30 -12.77
N GLN A 213 -2.85 5.58 -13.32
CA GLN A 213 -3.97 4.66 -13.27
C GLN A 213 -3.66 3.34 -14.01
N LYS A 214 -3.07 3.40 -15.20
CA LYS A 214 -2.63 2.20 -15.93
C LYS A 214 -1.59 1.39 -15.16
N ALA A 215 -0.62 2.04 -14.53
CA ALA A 215 0.43 1.37 -13.75
C ALA A 215 -0.15 0.62 -12.55
N ILE A 216 -1.22 1.15 -11.93
CA ILE A 216 -1.91 0.54 -10.80
C ILE A 216 -2.84 -0.59 -11.26
N LEU A 217 -3.63 -0.36 -12.30
CA LEU A 217 -4.65 -1.30 -12.77
C LEU A 217 -4.04 -2.54 -13.41
N LYS A 218 -2.98 -2.40 -14.20
CA LYS A 218 -2.35 -3.51 -14.94
C LYS A 218 -2.08 -4.75 -14.06
N PRO A 219 -1.38 -4.67 -12.91
CA PRO A 219 -1.17 -5.85 -12.06
C PRO A 219 -2.44 -6.36 -11.39
N LEU A 220 -3.43 -5.50 -11.10
CA LEU A 220 -4.68 -5.91 -10.45
C LEU A 220 -5.55 -6.79 -11.36
N LEU A 221 -5.39 -6.69 -12.68
CA LEU A 221 -6.09 -7.55 -13.65
C LEU A 221 -5.75 -9.04 -13.45
N LEU A 222 -4.53 -9.35 -13.01
CA LEU A 222 -4.09 -10.73 -12.75
C LEU A 222 -4.91 -11.41 -11.63
N LEU A 223 -5.55 -10.64 -10.75
CA LEU A 223 -6.38 -11.20 -9.68
C LEU A 223 -7.69 -11.79 -10.21
N ARG A 224 -8.12 -11.42 -11.42
CA ARG A 224 -9.36 -11.94 -12.02
C ARG A 224 -9.26 -13.40 -12.45
N GLU A 225 -8.07 -13.84 -12.84
CA GLU A 225 -7.81 -15.25 -13.14
C GLU A 225 -7.98 -16.16 -11.91
N ILE A 226 -8.05 -15.57 -10.70
CA ILE A 226 -7.88 -16.29 -9.43
C ILE A 226 -9.11 -16.15 -8.53
N ALA A 227 -9.81 -15.02 -8.57
CA ALA A 227 -10.93 -14.71 -7.67
C ALA A 227 -12.04 -13.95 -8.39
N SER A 228 -13.24 -13.97 -7.83
CA SER A 228 -14.29 -13.01 -8.22
C SER A 228 -13.85 -11.62 -7.77
N VAL A 229 -13.74 -10.68 -8.71
CA VAL A 229 -13.23 -9.33 -8.47
C VAL A 229 -14.20 -8.29 -8.98
N GLU A 230 -14.58 -7.38 -8.09
CA GLU A 230 -15.32 -6.18 -8.36
C GLU A 230 -14.38 -4.97 -8.31
N PHE A 231 -14.41 -4.09 -9.31
CA PHE A 231 -13.66 -2.83 -9.27
C PHE A 231 -14.60 -1.63 -9.13
N ARG A 232 -14.20 -0.68 -8.28
CA ARG A 232 -14.93 0.54 -7.95
C ARG A 232 -14.02 1.76 -8.00
N GLY A 233 -14.64 2.94 -8.08
CA GLY A 233 -13.98 4.22 -7.89
C GLY A 233 -13.69 4.99 -9.19
N PRO A 234 -13.10 6.20 -9.07
CA PRO A 234 -12.89 7.09 -10.20
C PRO A 234 -11.74 6.60 -11.09
N VAL A 235 -12.08 6.27 -12.34
CA VAL A 235 -11.14 5.84 -13.37
C VAL A 235 -11.42 6.62 -14.65
N MET A 236 -10.36 7.01 -15.36
CA MET A 236 -10.52 7.76 -16.61
C MET A 236 -11.38 6.97 -17.62
N PRO A 237 -12.32 7.63 -18.33
CA PRO A 237 -13.28 6.94 -19.21
C PRO A 237 -12.60 6.05 -20.27
N ASN A 238 -11.49 6.52 -20.83
CA ASN A 238 -10.74 5.77 -21.84
C ASN A 238 -10.10 4.48 -21.28
N ILE A 239 -9.71 4.47 -20.01
CA ILE A 239 -9.21 3.29 -19.31
C ILE A 239 -10.38 2.37 -18.98
N ALA A 240 -11.48 2.91 -18.45
CA ALA A 240 -12.67 2.13 -18.10
C ALA A 240 -13.24 1.37 -19.31
N VAL A 241 -13.37 2.04 -20.46
CA VAL A 241 -13.84 1.41 -21.72
C VAL A 241 -12.88 0.32 -22.20
N LYS A 242 -11.56 0.57 -22.17
CA LYS A 242 -10.56 -0.44 -22.56
C LYS A 242 -10.60 -1.66 -21.63
N LEU A 243 -10.74 -1.43 -20.33
CA LEU A 243 -10.90 -2.50 -19.35
C LEU A 243 -12.18 -3.30 -19.65
N GLY A 244 -13.32 -2.63 -19.81
CA GLY A 244 -14.60 -3.28 -20.09
C GLY A 244 -14.57 -4.12 -21.37
N ASN A 245 -13.98 -3.59 -22.44
CA ASN A 245 -13.87 -4.31 -23.71
C ASN A 245 -12.94 -5.53 -23.63
N SER A 246 -11.84 -5.47 -22.85
CA SER A 246 -10.99 -6.65 -22.64
C SER A 246 -11.70 -7.78 -21.89
N MET A 247 -12.77 -7.47 -21.15
CA MET A 247 -13.51 -8.46 -20.34
C MET A 247 -14.62 -9.17 -21.12
N ILE A 248 -15.25 -8.49 -22.08
CA ILE A 248 -16.27 -9.13 -22.93
C ILE A 248 -15.62 -10.22 -23.81
N SER A 249 -14.33 -10.09 -24.10
CA SER A 249 -13.56 -11.09 -24.85
C SER A 249 -13.00 -12.24 -23.99
N ASP A 250 -12.91 -12.07 -22.66
CA ASP A 250 -12.45 -13.11 -21.74
C ASP A 250 -13.66 -13.93 -21.24
N GLU A 251 -14.07 -14.93 -22.03
CA GLU A 251 -15.07 -15.93 -21.63
C GLU A 251 -14.49 -16.85 -20.52
N HIS A 252 -14.48 -16.38 -19.28
CA HIS A 252 -14.31 -17.22 -18.10
C HIS A 252 -15.68 -17.45 -17.46
N GLU A 253 -16.39 -18.50 -17.90
CA GLU A 253 -17.80 -18.79 -17.53
C GLU A 253 -18.04 -19.08 -16.03
N ASP A 254 -17.01 -19.20 -15.20
CA ASP A 254 -17.14 -19.68 -13.81
C ASP A 254 -16.99 -18.59 -12.72
N LEU A 255 -16.60 -17.35 -13.04
CA LEU A 255 -16.36 -16.28 -12.05
C LEU A 255 -17.18 -15.01 -12.34
N ASP A 256 -17.97 -14.56 -11.35
CA ASP A 256 -18.74 -13.32 -11.45
C ASP A 256 -17.81 -12.10 -11.25
N HIS A 257 -17.66 -11.27 -12.29
CA HIS A 257 -16.85 -10.06 -12.28
C HIS A 257 -17.74 -8.84 -12.55
N SER A 258 -17.68 -7.83 -11.67
CA SER A 258 -18.52 -6.62 -11.79
C SER A 258 -17.71 -5.33 -11.76
N PHE A 259 -18.19 -4.30 -12.49
CA PHE A 259 -17.52 -3.00 -12.60
C PHE A 259 -18.48 -1.87 -12.28
N HIS A 260 -18.12 -1.10 -11.26
CA HIS A 260 -18.79 0.14 -10.90
C HIS A 260 -17.76 1.28 -10.88
N LEU A 261 -17.17 1.54 -12.04
CA LEU A 261 -16.25 2.66 -12.23
C LEU A 261 -17.06 3.94 -12.48
N ILE A 262 -16.79 4.96 -11.67
CA ILE A 262 -17.42 6.27 -11.82
C ILE A 262 -16.52 7.09 -12.77
N THR A 263 -17.09 7.60 -13.84
CA THR A 263 -16.41 8.49 -14.80
C THR A 263 -16.58 9.95 -14.43
#